data_AF-A0AAD3UF42-F1
#
_entry.id   AF-A0AAD3UF42-F1
#
_cell.length_a   1.000
_cell.length_b   1.000
_cell.length_c   1.000
_cell.angle_alpha   90.00
_cell.angle_beta   90.00
_cell.angle_gamma   90.00
#
_symmetry.space_group_name_H-M   'P 1'
#
loop_
_entity.id
_entity.type
_entity.pdbx_description
1 polymer ?
#
loop_
_entity_poly.entity_id
_entity_poly.type
_entity_poly.pdbx_seq_one_letter_code
_entity_poly.pdbx_strand_id
1 'polypeptide(L)'
;MKYHGECILADALAYIDVTRLPGQLQELIDIMGLEEAYMFTQSFGGQCKYIPKSPKRHATYCSEVAMGRLCNALGGLSIEVPLAKHIDRQLRNREIMAQSESGKSRTQLAKEFGLGTRQVANIKRKMREQ
;
A
#
# COMPACT_ATOMS: atom_id res chain seq x y z
N MET A 1 0.58 -11.52 -3.80
CA MET A 1 1.00 -11.79 -2.41
C MET A 1 -0.13 -11.37 -1.49
N LYS A 2 -0.75 -12.32 -0.79
CA LYS A 2 -1.71 -12.00 0.28
C LYS A 2 -0.94 -12.13 1.59
N TYR A 3 -0.74 -11.02 2.27
CA TYR A 3 -0.11 -10.99 3.59
C TYR A 3 -1.04 -11.71 4.57
N HIS A 4 -0.76 -12.98 4.86
CA HIS A 4 -1.53 -13.78 5.80
C HIS A 4 -0.96 -13.57 7.20
N GLY A 5 -1.38 -12.49 7.87
CA GLY A 5 -1.07 -12.17 9.27
C GLY A 5 -0.90 -10.66 9.50
N GLU A 6 -1.57 -10.11 10.51
CA GLU A 6 -1.55 -8.67 10.85
C GLU A 6 -0.11 -8.18 11.18
N CYS A 7 0.69 -8.95 11.94
CA CYS A 7 2.09 -8.58 12.22
C CYS A 7 2.96 -8.49 10.97
N ILE A 8 2.77 -9.36 9.97
CA ILE A 8 3.63 -9.42 8.77
C ILE A 8 3.39 -8.18 7.89
N LEU A 9 2.15 -7.67 7.86
CA LEU A 9 1.80 -6.51 7.06
C LEU A 9 2.36 -5.22 7.64
N ALA A 10 2.20 -5.00 8.96
CA ALA A 10 2.73 -3.82 9.63
C ALA A 10 4.26 -3.69 9.44
N ASP A 11 5.00 -4.79 9.61
CA ASP A 11 6.45 -4.83 9.40
C ASP A 11 6.84 -4.50 7.95
N ALA A 12 6.09 -5.03 6.98
CA ALA A 12 6.36 -4.77 5.57
C ALA A 12 6.07 -3.29 5.18
N LEU A 13 5.02 -2.71 5.76
CA LEU A 13 4.62 -1.32 5.54
C LEU A 13 5.57 -0.33 6.22
N ALA A 14 6.24 -0.70 7.32
CA ALA A 14 7.16 0.19 8.05
C ALA A 14 8.26 0.80 7.17
N TYR A 15 8.62 0.13 6.07
CA TYR A 15 9.64 0.62 5.17
C TYR A 15 9.09 1.51 4.05
N ILE A 16 7.78 1.62 3.83
CA ILE A 16 7.22 2.38 2.70
C ILE A 16 7.66 3.83 2.74
N ASP A 17 8.25 4.28 1.63
CA ASP A 17 8.59 5.67 1.44
C ASP A 17 7.36 6.42 0.92
N VAL A 18 6.66 7.06 1.85
CA VAL A 18 5.42 7.81 1.60
C VAL A 18 5.66 8.98 0.65
N THR A 19 6.84 9.63 0.72
CA THR A 19 7.15 10.82 -0.09
C THR A 19 7.18 10.53 -1.60
N ARG A 20 7.33 9.26 -1.97
CA ARG A 20 7.37 8.78 -3.37
C ARG A 20 6.04 8.18 -3.85
N LEU A 21 5.00 8.27 -3.03
CA LEU A 21 3.63 7.93 -3.42
C LEU A 21 2.97 9.13 -4.12
N PRO A 22 1.89 8.96 -4.91
CA PRO A 22 1.15 10.11 -5.43
C PRO A 22 0.51 10.94 -4.32
N GLY A 23 0.31 12.24 -4.56
CA GLY A 23 -0.23 13.18 -3.58
C GLY A 23 -1.52 12.72 -2.91
N GLN A 24 -2.51 12.25 -3.67
CA GLN A 24 -3.76 11.72 -3.11
C GLN A 24 -3.56 10.56 -2.13
N LEU A 25 -2.56 9.71 -2.36
CA LEU A 25 -2.26 8.60 -1.47
C LEU A 25 -1.49 9.08 -0.23
N GLN A 26 -0.63 10.09 -0.37
CA GLN A 26 0.02 10.76 0.76
C GLN A 26 -1.02 11.42 1.67
N GLU A 27 -1.94 12.21 1.11
CA GLU A 27 -3.03 12.87 1.86
C GLU A 27 -3.88 11.84 2.62
N LEU A 28 -4.24 10.73 1.98
CA LEU A 28 -5.00 9.67 2.64
C LEU A 28 -4.22 9.03 3.80
N ILE A 29 -2.92 8.82 3.63
CA ILE A 29 -2.02 8.30 4.67
C ILE A 29 -1.88 9.32 5.82
N ASP A 30 -1.77 10.61 5.53
CA ASP A 30 -1.69 11.67 6.54
C ASP A 30 -2.96 11.73 7.40
N ILE A 31 -4.13 11.48 6.79
CA ILE A 31 -5.42 11.46 7.49
C ILE A 31 -5.55 10.20 8.35
N MET A 32 -5.34 9.01 7.77
CA MET A 32 -5.73 7.74 8.39
C MET A 32 -4.57 6.96 9.03
N GLY A 33 -3.34 7.25 8.65
CA GLY A 33 -2.17 6.39 8.88
C GLY A 33 -1.94 5.41 7.73
N LEU A 34 -0.68 4.97 7.58
CA LEU A 34 -0.24 4.16 6.43
C LEU A 34 -0.98 2.84 6.31
N GLU A 35 -1.10 2.10 7.40
CA GLU A 35 -1.72 0.77 7.41
C GLU A 35 -3.21 0.86 7.06
N GLU A 36 -3.92 1.77 7.70
CA GLU A 36 -5.36 1.97 7.49
C GLU A 36 -5.64 2.49 6.08
N ALA A 37 -4.83 3.43 5.57
CA ALA A 37 -4.93 3.88 4.19
C ALA A 37 -4.64 2.74 3.19
N TYR A 38 -3.66 1.88 3.48
CA TYR A 38 -3.39 0.72 2.64
C TYR A 38 -4.56 -0.27 2.63
N MET A 39 -5.13 -0.61 3.79
CA MET A 39 -6.29 -1.48 3.89
C MET A 39 -7.53 -0.89 3.21
N PHE A 40 -7.74 0.41 3.36
CA PHE A 40 -8.82 1.15 2.71
C PHE A 40 -8.68 1.14 1.18
N THR A 41 -7.47 1.36 0.65
CA THR A 41 -7.20 1.32 -0.79
C THR A 41 -7.20 -0.10 -1.37
N GLN A 42 -6.86 -1.13 -0.59
CA GLN A 42 -7.06 -2.53 -1.00
C GLN A 42 -8.55 -2.87 -1.13
N SER A 43 -9.38 -2.33 -0.25
CA SER A 43 -10.82 -2.60 -0.23
C SER A 43 -11.59 -1.82 -1.31
N PHE A 44 -11.19 -0.58 -1.57
CA PHE A 44 -11.99 0.37 -2.36
C PHE A 44 -11.24 1.11 -3.47
N GLY A 45 -9.96 0.83 -3.68
CA GLY A 45 -9.14 1.52 -4.68
C GLY A 45 -9.79 1.51 -6.07
N GLY A 46 -9.82 2.68 -6.72
CA GLY A 46 -10.46 2.90 -8.01
C GLY A 46 -11.98 3.07 -7.95
N GLN A 47 -12.59 3.10 -6.77
CA GLN A 47 -14.02 3.36 -6.60
C GLN A 47 -14.27 4.76 -6.05
N CYS A 48 -15.39 5.35 -6.44
CA CYS A 48 -15.90 6.55 -5.79
C CYS A 48 -16.65 6.16 -4.51
N LYS A 49 -16.23 6.67 -3.35
CA LYS A 49 -16.82 6.38 -2.04
C LYS A 49 -17.29 7.63 -1.34
N TYR A 50 -18.54 7.61 -0.92
CA TYR A 50 -19.07 8.60 0.01
C TYR A 50 -18.46 8.40 1.39
N ILE A 51 -17.89 9.46 1.94
CA ILE A 51 -17.35 9.50 3.30
C ILE A 51 -18.45 10.02 4.23
N PRO A 52 -18.87 9.24 5.24
CA PRO A 52 -19.91 9.64 6.17
C PRO A 52 -19.45 10.81 7.04
N LYS A 53 -20.40 11.62 7.52
CA LYS A 53 -20.12 12.71 8.47
C LYS A 53 -19.84 12.22 9.90
N SER A 54 -20.08 10.94 10.19
CA SER A 54 -19.88 10.36 11.51
C SER A 54 -19.46 8.89 11.40
N PRO A 55 -18.49 8.42 12.21
CA PRO A 55 -17.93 7.07 12.12
C PRO A 55 -18.87 5.95 12.61
N LYS A 56 -19.98 6.30 13.28
CA LYS A 56 -20.85 5.39 14.08
C LYS A 56 -21.46 4.18 13.35
N ARG A 57 -21.29 4.01 12.03
CA ARG A 57 -21.86 2.89 11.25
C ARG A 57 -20.89 2.19 10.29
N HIS A 58 -19.58 2.48 10.33
CA HIS A 58 -18.65 2.06 9.27
C HIS A 58 -17.40 1.28 9.73
N ALA A 59 -17.45 0.67 10.92
CA ALA A 59 -16.32 -0.06 11.53
C ALA A 59 -15.85 -1.34 10.80
N THR A 60 -16.31 -1.61 9.57
CA THR A 60 -16.02 -2.87 8.87
C THR A 60 -14.69 -2.85 8.10
N TYR A 61 -14.08 -1.67 7.86
CA TYR A 61 -12.97 -1.56 6.89
C TYR A 61 -11.70 -0.89 7.42
N CYS A 62 -11.79 -0.16 8.53
CA CYS A 62 -10.67 0.48 9.21
C CYS A 62 -11.05 0.68 10.68
N SER A 63 -10.06 0.95 11.54
CA SER A 63 -10.35 1.27 12.95
C SER A 63 -11.28 2.48 13.10
N GLU A 64 -11.99 2.54 14.22
CA GLU A 64 -12.87 3.68 14.55
C GLU A 64 -12.09 5.00 14.60
N VAL A 65 -10.84 4.96 15.05
CA VAL A 65 -9.94 6.12 15.10
C VAL A 65 -9.63 6.62 13.69
N ALA A 66 -9.20 5.72 12.78
CA ALA A 66 -8.89 6.08 11.41
C ALA A 66 -10.14 6.58 10.65
N MET A 67 -11.28 5.90 10.83
CA MET A 67 -12.55 6.35 10.27
C MET A 67 -12.97 7.71 10.83
N GLY A 68 -12.76 7.95 12.12
CA GLY A 68 -13.04 9.24 12.75
C GLY A 68 -12.23 10.38 12.14
N ARG A 69 -10.93 10.16 11.91
CA ARG A 69 -10.06 11.13 11.22
C ARG A 69 -10.51 11.38 9.79
N LEU A 70 -10.86 10.32 9.04
CA LEU A 70 -11.38 10.44 7.68
C LEU A 70 -12.70 11.20 7.62
N CYS A 71 -13.65 10.89 8.50
CA CYS A 71 -14.93 11.60 8.62
C CYS A 71 -14.73 13.07 8.97
N ASN A 72 -13.77 13.39 9.84
CA ASN A 72 -13.47 14.77 10.21
C ASN A 72 -12.88 15.57 9.05
N ALA A 73 -12.00 14.95 8.26
CA ALA A 73 -11.34 15.60 7.12
C ALA A 73 -12.26 15.74 5.90
N LEU A 74 -13.04 14.70 5.58
CA LEU A 74 -13.72 14.56 4.28
C LEU A 74 -15.22 14.23 4.42
N GLY A 75 -15.79 14.33 5.62
CA GLY A 75 -17.18 13.95 5.90
C GLY A 75 -18.20 14.70 5.05
N GLY A 76 -19.09 13.94 4.40
CA GLY A 76 -20.10 14.49 3.49
C GLY A 76 -19.64 14.63 2.05
N LEU A 77 -18.39 14.26 1.73
CA LEU A 77 -17.85 14.27 0.38
C LEU A 77 -17.82 12.85 -0.20
N SER A 78 -17.90 12.77 -1.52
CA SER A 78 -17.54 11.55 -2.26
C SER A 78 -16.15 11.72 -2.82
N ILE A 79 -15.26 10.77 -2.50
CA ILE A 79 -13.86 10.79 -2.94
C ILE A 79 -13.60 9.64 -3.89
N GLU A 80 -12.75 9.86 -4.88
CA GLU A 80 -12.16 8.76 -5.64
C GLU A 80 -11.05 8.14 -4.79
N VAL A 81 -11.21 6.88 -4.41
CA VAL A 81 -10.22 6.19 -3.56
C VAL A 81 -9.01 5.83 -4.42
N PRO A 82 -7.78 6.26 -4.07
CA PRO A 82 -6.60 5.97 -4.86
C PRO A 82 -6.30 4.46 -4.90
N LEU A 83 -5.69 3.99 -5.98
CA LEU A 83 -5.23 2.61 -6.10
C LEU A 83 -3.98 2.37 -5.24
N ALA A 84 -3.92 1.23 -4.56
CA ALA A 84 -2.76 0.79 -3.78
C ALA A 84 -1.51 0.46 -4.63
N LYS A 85 -1.60 0.51 -5.97
CA LYS A 85 -0.58 0.08 -6.94
C LYS A 85 0.84 0.57 -6.66
N HIS A 86 1.00 1.75 -6.06
CA HIS A 86 2.31 2.30 -5.75
C HIS A 86 2.91 1.77 -4.46
N ILE A 87 2.07 1.52 -3.44
CA ILE A 87 2.46 0.81 -2.22
C ILE A 87 2.80 -0.64 -2.58
N ASP A 88 1.92 -1.33 -3.31
CA ASP A 88 2.14 -2.71 -3.79
C ASP A 88 3.46 -2.85 -4.55
N ARG A 89 3.79 -1.86 -5.38
CA ARG A 89 5.03 -1.84 -6.15
C ARG A 89 6.25 -1.70 -5.23
N GLN A 90 6.21 -0.84 -4.21
CA GLN A 90 7.31 -0.71 -3.26
C GLN A 90 7.48 -2.02 -2.46
N LEU A 91 6.38 -2.56 -1.93
CA LEU A 91 6.37 -3.84 -1.20
C LEU A 91 6.96 -4.98 -2.03
N ARG A 92 6.48 -5.16 -3.27
CA ARG A 92 6.98 -6.18 -4.19
C ARG A 92 8.47 -6.00 -4.47
N ASN A 93 8.92 -4.77 -4.71
CA ASN A 93 10.33 -4.52 -5.03
C ASN A 93 11.25 -4.85 -3.84
N ARG A 94 10.79 -4.61 -2.60
CA ARG A 94 11.49 -5.04 -1.38
C ARG A 94 11.57 -6.54 -1.26
N GLU A 95 10.45 -7.22 -1.46
CA GLU A 95 10.42 -8.67 -1.44
C GLU A 95 11.39 -9.28 -2.48
N ILE A 96 11.41 -8.73 -3.69
CA ILE A 96 12.36 -9.14 -4.74
C ILE A 96 13.82 -8.97 -4.28
N MET A 97 14.13 -7.90 -3.54
CA MET A 97 15.47 -7.68 -2.97
C MET A 97 15.80 -8.70 -1.89
N ALA A 98 14.93 -8.88 -0.90
CA ALA A 98 15.11 -9.84 0.18
C ALA A 98 15.29 -11.27 -0.34
N GLN A 99 14.44 -11.71 -1.26
CA GLN A 99 14.55 -13.04 -1.87
C GLN A 99 15.78 -13.17 -2.78
N SER A 100 16.25 -12.07 -3.38
CA SER A 100 17.50 -12.10 -4.13
C SER A 100 18.71 -12.23 -3.21
N GLU A 101 18.68 -11.62 -2.03
CA GLU A 101 19.75 -11.70 -1.03
C GLU A 101 19.81 -13.08 -0.38
N SER A 102 18.67 -13.78 -0.27
CA SER A 102 18.62 -15.19 0.12
C SER A 102 19.02 -16.18 -0.99
N GLY A 103 19.47 -15.67 -2.15
CA GLY A 103 20.09 -16.48 -3.20
C GLY A 103 19.20 -16.84 -4.39
N LYS A 104 17.94 -16.36 -4.46
CA LYS A 104 17.11 -16.62 -5.66
C LYS A 104 17.69 -15.93 -6.90
N SER A 105 17.76 -16.67 -8.00
CA SER A 105 18.21 -16.15 -9.29
C SER A 105 17.20 -15.18 -9.92
N ARG A 106 17.67 -14.34 -10.86
CA ARG A 106 16.81 -13.39 -11.58
C ARG A 106 15.66 -14.08 -12.33
N THR A 107 15.92 -15.26 -12.89
CA THR A 107 14.91 -16.03 -13.65
C THR A 107 13.85 -16.60 -12.72
N GLN A 108 14.23 -17.09 -11.53
CA GLN A 108 13.28 -17.56 -10.52
C GLN A 108 12.38 -16.42 -10.04
N LEU A 109 12.96 -15.27 -9.69
CA LEU A 109 12.21 -14.09 -9.27
C LEU A 109 11.27 -13.57 -10.37
N ALA A 110 11.75 -13.53 -11.62
CA ALA A 110 10.92 -13.15 -12.76
C ALA A 110 9.68 -14.04 -12.89
N LYS A 111 9.86 -15.36 -12.80
CA LYS A 111 8.76 -16.33 -12.83
C LYS A 111 7.79 -16.16 -11.65
N GLU A 112 8.31 -16.02 -10.44
CA GLU A 112 7.53 -15.93 -9.20
C GLU A 112 6.65 -14.67 -9.14
N PHE A 113 7.21 -13.52 -9.54
CA PHE A 113 6.52 -12.23 -9.48
C PHE A 113 5.80 -11.86 -10.79
N GLY A 114 5.81 -12.73 -11.80
CA GLY A 114 5.21 -12.45 -13.11
C GLY A 114 5.86 -11.27 -13.84
N LEU A 115 7.18 -11.12 -13.71
CA LEU A 115 7.95 -10.01 -14.28
C LEU A 115 8.94 -10.50 -15.35
N GLY A 116 9.40 -9.59 -16.21
CA GLY A 116 10.53 -9.86 -17.09
C GLY A 116 11.87 -9.89 -16.33
N THR A 117 12.81 -10.72 -16.75
CA THR A 117 14.16 -10.79 -16.15
C THR A 117 14.90 -9.45 -16.16
N ARG A 118 14.72 -8.65 -17.23
CA ARG A 118 15.24 -7.27 -17.31
C ARG A 118 14.60 -6.34 -16.28
N GLN A 119 13.30 -6.49 -16.03
CA GLN A 119 12.59 -5.69 -15.03
C GLN A 119 13.08 -6.00 -13.62
N VAL A 120 13.31 -7.27 -13.29
CA VAL A 120 13.93 -7.68 -12.02
C VAL A 120 15.33 -7.06 -11.87
N ALA A 121 16.16 -7.10 -12.93
CA ALA A 121 17.48 -6.47 -12.90
C ALA A 121 17.40 -4.95 -12.66
N ASN A 122 16.47 -4.27 -13.31
CA ASN A 122 16.25 -2.82 -13.13
C ASN A 122 15.76 -2.48 -11.71
N ILE A 123 14.87 -3.29 -11.14
CA ILE A 123 14.41 -3.13 -9.75
C ILE A 123 15.61 -3.25 -8.81
N LYS A 124 16.41 -4.31 -8.95
CA LYS A 124 17.59 -4.53 -8.12
C LYS A 124 18.58 -3.37 -8.19
N ARG A 125 18.83 -2.85 -9.38
CA ARG A 125 19.71 -1.68 -9.55
C ARG A 125 19.15 -0.46 -8.82
N LYS A 126 17.89 -0.09 -9.09
CA LYS A 126 17.25 1.08 -8.47
C LYS A 126 17.18 0.99 -6.95
N MET A 127 17.03 -0.20 -6.38
CA MET A 127 16.95 -0.41 -4.92
C MET A 127 18.32 -0.28 -4.23
N ARG A 128 19.43 -0.40 -4.96
CA ARG A 128 20.80 -0.17 -4.43
C ARG A 128 21.23 1.30 -4.51
N GLU A 129 20.56 2.08 -5.37
CA GLU A 129 20.82 3.51 -5.59
C GLU A 129 19.95 4.41 -4.68
N GLN A 130 19.05 3.80 -3.89
CA GLN A 130 18.19 4.45 -2.90
C GLN A 130 18.78 4.24 -1.52
#